data_AF-A0A7R8WNI0-F1
#
_entry.id   AF-A0A7R8WNI0-F1
#
_cell.length_a   1.000
_cell.length_b   1.000
_cell.length_c   1.000
_cell.angle_alpha   90.00
_cell.angle_beta   90.00
_cell.angle_gamma   90.00
#
_symmetry.space_group_name_H-M   'P 1'
#
loop_
_entity.id
_entity.type
_entity.pdbx_description
1 polymer ?
#
loop_
_entity_poly.entity_id
_entity_poly.type
_entity_poly.pdbx_seq_one_letter_code
_entity_poly.pdbx_strand_id
1 'polypeptide(L)'
;MRENPSWSVAHLAAFFNLPHAFNHKRVKKLINEQDDEERTPLHLAVRWSPPSMIKQILTLDPRFDIFDKHGDSVFHYAATRTQEVIQLLAESNSAVLNVPNGEGHTPLHVACRADKTDIVE
;
A
#
# COMPACT_ATOMS: atom_id res chain seq x y z
N MET A 1 -4.94 -7.97 22.50
CA MET A 1 -5.04 -7.74 21.04
C MET A 1 -3.99 -6.72 20.61
N ARG A 2 -2.74 -7.15 20.48
CA ARG A 2 -1.73 -6.43 19.68
C ARG A 2 -1.27 -7.46 18.67
N GLU A 3 -1.97 -7.58 17.56
CA GLU A 3 -1.57 -8.54 16.52
C GLU A 3 -0.23 -8.15 15.90
N ASN A 4 0.17 -6.87 16.01
CA ASN A 4 1.49 -6.38 15.59
C ASN A 4 1.95 -5.23 16.53
N PRO A 5 2.94 -5.47 17.42
CA PRO A 5 3.37 -4.48 18.42
C PRO A 5 4.10 -3.26 17.85
N SER A 6 4.62 -3.34 16.62
CA SER A 6 5.32 -2.26 15.90
C SER A 6 4.41 -1.31 15.12
N TRP A 7 3.12 -1.64 15.00
CA TRP A 7 2.20 -0.80 14.24
C TRP A 7 2.02 0.58 14.87
N SER A 8 2.39 1.60 14.10
CA SER A 8 2.09 2.99 14.42
C SER A 8 0.57 3.25 14.36
N VAL A 9 0.13 4.40 14.89
CA VAL A 9 -1.28 4.80 14.82
C VAL A 9 -1.77 4.91 13.37
N ALA A 10 -0.89 5.23 12.42
CA ALA A 10 -1.24 5.27 11.00
C ALA A 10 -1.46 3.86 10.42
N HIS A 11 -0.65 2.87 10.83
CA HIS A 11 -0.86 1.47 10.45
C HIS A 11 -2.22 0.95 10.95
N LEU A 12 -2.53 1.22 12.22
CA LEU A 12 -3.83 0.86 12.81
C LEU A 12 -4.98 1.57 12.09
N ALA A 13 -4.83 2.86 11.78
CA ALA A 13 -5.85 3.62 11.06
C ALA A 13 -6.10 3.09 9.65
N ALA A 14 -5.04 2.73 8.92
CA ALA A 14 -5.15 2.09 7.62
C ALA A 14 -5.88 0.74 7.73
N PHE A 15 -5.41 -0.14 8.62
CA PHE A 15 -5.92 -1.51 8.77
C PHE A 15 -7.37 -1.57 9.25
N PHE A 16 -7.74 -0.80 10.28
CA PHE A 16 -9.10 -0.75 10.82
C PHE A 16 -10.05 0.13 10.01
N ASN A 17 -9.61 0.64 8.85
CA ASN A 17 -10.39 1.52 7.98
C ASN A 17 -10.96 2.73 8.76
N LEU A 18 -10.09 3.50 9.41
CA LEU A 18 -10.45 4.68 10.23
C LEU A 18 -10.10 5.98 9.50
N PRO A 19 -10.94 6.43 8.54
CA PRO A 19 -10.62 7.55 7.66
C PRO A 19 -10.35 8.83 8.47
N HIS A 20 -11.19 9.11 9.46
CA HIS A 20 -11.10 10.30 10.30
C HIS A 20 -9.76 10.44 11.06
N ALA A 21 -9.07 9.32 11.34
CA ALA A 21 -7.78 9.36 12.03
C ALA A 21 -6.72 10.09 11.21
N PHE A 22 -6.75 9.98 9.89
CA PHE A 22 -5.82 10.65 8.97
C PHE A 22 -6.01 12.18 8.92
N ASN A 23 -7.10 12.73 9.46
CA ASN A 23 -7.25 14.18 9.61
C ASN A 23 -6.36 14.73 10.75
N HIS A 24 -5.99 13.88 11.70
CA HIS A 24 -5.20 14.28 12.85
C HIS A 24 -3.72 14.45 12.47
N LYS A 25 -3.13 15.62 12.80
CA LYS A 25 -1.72 15.94 12.46
C LYS A 25 -0.71 14.87 12.88
N ARG A 26 -0.93 14.22 14.04
CA ARG A 26 -0.06 13.11 14.50
C ARG A 26 -0.07 11.92 13.57
N VAL A 27 -1.22 11.57 12.99
CA VAL A 27 -1.33 10.41 12.07
C VAL A 27 -0.71 10.75 10.73
N LYS A 28 -0.94 11.97 10.22
CA LYS A 28 -0.31 12.46 8.98
C LYS A 28 1.21 12.39 9.01
N LYS A 29 1.84 12.73 10.14
CA LYS A 29 3.30 12.64 10.29
C LYS A 29 3.84 11.22 10.20
N LEU A 30 3.00 10.21 10.46
CA LEU A 30 3.37 8.80 10.50
C LEU A 30 2.98 8.07 9.20
N ILE A 31 2.59 8.79 8.15
CA ILE A 31 2.07 8.20 6.90
C ILE A 31 3.11 7.35 6.16
N ASN A 32 4.39 7.60 6.40
CA ASN A 32 5.54 6.91 5.81
C ASN A 32 6.34 6.09 6.84
N GLU A 33 5.85 5.97 8.08
CA GLU A 33 6.49 5.10 9.08
C GLU A 33 6.43 3.67 8.62
N GLN A 34 7.50 2.93 8.88
CA GLN A 34 7.59 1.51 8.56
C GLN A 34 7.34 0.67 9.81
N ASP A 35 6.62 -0.43 9.67
CA ASP A 35 6.54 -1.45 10.72
C ASP A 35 7.76 -2.39 10.69
N ASP A 36 7.77 -3.44 11.53
CA ASP A 36 8.89 -4.40 11.57
C ASP A 36 9.06 -5.20 10.26
N GLU A 37 8.08 -5.18 9.36
CA GLU A 37 8.20 -5.76 8.03
C GLU A 37 8.54 -4.73 6.96
N GLU A 38 8.96 -3.53 7.37
CA GLU A 38 9.28 -2.40 6.50
C GLU A 38 8.07 -1.87 5.71
N ARG A 39 6.85 -2.25 6.10
CA ARG A 39 5.62 -1.83 5.41
C ARG A 39 5.16 -0.49 5.93
N THR A 40 4.64 0.35 5.04
CA THR A 40 4.00 1.62 5.41
C THR A 40 2.49 1.45 5.63
N PRO A 41 1.80 2.43 6.24
CA PRO A 41 0.34 2.47 6.30
C PRO A 41 -0.33 2.31 4.93
N LEU A 42 0.29 2.83 3.86
CA LEU A 42 -0.24 2.67 2.49
C LEU A 42 -0.18 1.21 2.03
N HIS A 43 0.89 0.46 2.32
CA HIS A 43 0.97 -0.98 2.01
C HIS A 43 -0.19 -1.75 2.68
N LEU A 44 -0.45 -1.49 3.96
CA LEU A 44 -1.54 -2.14 4.68
C LEU A 44 -2.91 -1.75 4.13
N ALA A 45 -3.10 -0.47 3.81
CA ALA A 45 -4.36 0.02 3.23
C ALA A 45 -4.64 -0.62 1.87
N VAL A 46 -3.62 -0.75 1.01
CA VAL A 46 -3.76 -1.37 -0.31
C VAL A 46 -4.10 -2.85 -0.18
N ARG A 47 -3.49 -3.55 0.77
CA ARG A 47 -3.74 -4.98 1.00
C ARG A 47 -5.14 -5.27 1.55
N TRP A 48 -5.56 -4.53 2.57
CA TRP A 48 -6.70 -4.91 3.41
C TRP A 48 -7.89 -3.95 3.32
N SER A 49 -7.67 -2.71 2.95
CA SER A 49 -8.65 -1.64 3.10
C SER A 49 -9.36 -1.31 1.77
N PRO A 50 -10.58 -0.76 1.81
CA PRO A 50 -11.31 -0.42 0.60
C PRO A 50 -10.63 0.72 -0.20
N PRO A 51 -10.92 0.85 -1.51
CA PRO A 51 -10.38 1.93 -2.35
C PRO A 51 -10.59 3.34 -1.78
N SER A 52 -11.69 3.58 -1.07
CA SER A 52 -11.97 4.86 -0.41
C SER A 52 -10.93 5.24 0.64
N MET A 53 -10.40 4.26 1.39
CA MET A 53 -9.33 4.49 2.37
C MET A 53 -8.01 4.81 1.67
N ILE A 54 -7.71 4.07 0.61
CA ILE A 54 -6.51 4.29 -0.21
C ILE A 54 -6.53 5.73 -0.77
N LYS A 55 -7.65 6.15 -1.37
CA LYS A 55 -7.86 7.53 -1.85
C LYS A 55 -7.54 8.56 -0.77
N GLN A 56 -8.02 8.34 0.46
CA GLN A 56 -7.77 9.28 1.53
C GLN A 56 -6.29 9.35 1.94
N ILE A 57 -5.61 8.21 2.04
CA ILE A 57 -4.17 8.17 2.33
C ILE A 57 -3.39 8.89 1.22
N LEU A 58 -3.78 8.69 -0.05
CA LEU A 58 -3.16 9.34 -1.20
C LEU A 58 -3.30 10.87 -1.18
N THR A 59 -4.38 11.43 -0.61
CA THR A 59 -4.50 12.89 -0.41
C THR A 59 -3.43 13.49 0.51
N LEU A 60 -2.69 12.66 1.24
CA LEU A 60 -1.62 13.09 2.15
C LEU A 60 -0.23 13.03 1.50
N ASP A 61 -0.14 12.75 0.19
CA ASP A 61 1.11 12.61 -0.56
C ASP A 61 2.10 11.62 0.10
N PRO A 62 1.69 10.35 0.28
CA PRO A 62 2.55 9.33 0.87
C PRO A 62 3.70 8.99 -0.08
N ARG A 63 4.80 8.46 0.47
CA ARG A 63 5.93 7.98 -0.31
C ARG A 63 5.63 6.60 -0.91
N PHE A 64 5.87 6.48 -2.21
CA PHE A 64 5.74 5.23 -2.97
C PHE A 64 7.07 4.50 -3.13
N ASP A 65 8.19 5.20 -2.91
CA ASP A 65 9.56 4.68 -3.01
C ASP A 65 10.04 3.94 -1.74
N ILE A 66 9.09 3.48 -0.92
CA ILE A 66 9.34 2.65 0.24
C ILE A 66 8.91 1.23 -0.12
N PHE A 67 9.79 0.27 0.13
CA PHE A 67 9.58 -1.14 -0.12
C PHE A 67 9.52 -1.88 1.21
N ASP A 68 8.80 -3.00 1.24
CA ASP A 68 8.80 -3.87 2.41
C ASP A 68 10.07 -4.75 2.46
N LYS A 69 10.18 -5.60 3.49
CA LYS A 69 11.33 -6.50 3.69
C LYS A 69 11.59 -7.49 2.54
N HIS A 70 10.60 -7.72 1.68
CA HIS A 70 10.69 -8.57 0.49
C HIS A 70 11.04 -7.76 -0.77
N GLY A 71 11.20 -6.44 -0.64
CA GLY A 71 11.34 -5.52 -1.76
C GLY A 71 10.02 -5.23 -2.47
N ASP A 72 8.88 -5.64 -1.91
CA ASP A 72 7.58 -5.39 -2.52
C ASP A 72 7.20 -3.92 -2.34
N SER A 73 6.96 -3.25 -3.47
CA SER A 73 6.34 -1.92 -3.50
C SER A 73 4.83 -1.99 -3.31
N VAL A 74 4.21 -0.84 -3.07
CA VAL A 74 2.74 -0.72 -3.01
C VAL A 74 2.02 -1.30 -4.24
N PHE A 75 2.63 -1.29 -5.42
CA PHE A 75 2.05 -1.88 -6.63
C PHE A 75 2.05 -3.40 -6.62
N HIS A 76 3.03 -4.06 -6.00
CA HIS A 76 3.02 -5.52 -5.82
C HIS A 76 1.82 -5.95 -4.95
N TYR A 77 1.50 -5.16 -3.93
CA TYR A 77 0.32 -5.38 -3.10
C TYR A 77 -0.98 -5.10 -3.89
N ALA A 78 -1.00 -4.09 -4.75
CA ALA A 78 -2.14 -3.77 -5.59
C ALA A 78 -2.38 -4.83 -6.69
N ALA A 79 -1.32 -5.47 -7.17
CA ALA A 79 -1.36 -6.54 -8.16
C ALA A 79 -2.22 -7.74 -7.74
N THR A 80 -2.38 -7.98 -6.43
CA THR A 80 -3.24 -9.06 -5.91
C THR A 80 -4.68 -8.59 -5.63
N ARG A 81 -5.02 -7.34 -5.92
CA ARG A 81 -6.31 -6.71 -5.57
C ARG A 81 -7.23 -6.62 -6.80
N THR A 82 -7.58 -5.40 -7.20
CA THR A 82 -8.47 -5.07 -8.31
C THR A 82 -7.79 -4.04 -9.21
N GLN A 83 -8.20 -3.98 -10.47
CA GLN A 83 -7.70 -2.99 -11.44
C GLN A 83 -7.93 -1.55 -10.94
N GLU A 84 -9.06 -1.28 -10.25
CA GLU A 84 -9.35 0.03 -9.65
C GLU A 84 -8.24 0.48 -8.68
N VAL A 85 -7.75 -0.41 -7.81
CA VAL A 85 -6.71 -0.05 -6.84
C VAL A 85 -5.40 0.32 -7.53
N ILE A 86 -5.04 -0.39 -8.59
CA ILE A 86 -3.83 -0.11 -9.37
C ILE A 86 -3.96 1.22 -10.10
N GLN A 87 -5.11 1.47 -10.74
CA GLN A 87 -5.39 2.74 -11.41
C GLN A 87 -5.29 3.91 -10.43
N LEU A 88 -5.90 3.80 -9.25
CA LEU A 88 -5.83 4.86 -8.23
C LEU A 88 -4.40 5.17 -7.79
N LEU A 89 -3.57 4.15 -7.61
CA LEU A 89 -2.16 4.32 -7.25
C LEU A 89 -1.36 4.91 -8.43
N ALA A 90 -1.58 4.42 -9.64
CA ALA A 90 -0.87 4.87 -10.85
C ALA A 90 -1.21 6.31 -11.24
N GLU A 91 -2.47 6.73 -11.08
CA GLU A 91 -2.92 8.12 -11.26
C GLU A 91 -2.25 9.06 -10.25
N SER A 92 -1.94 8.57 -9.05
CA SER A 92 -1.28 9.36 -8.02
C SER A 92 0.24 9.41 -8.21
N ASN A 93 0.88 8.26 -8.43
CA ASN A 93 2.31 8.15 -8.66
C ASN A 93 2.67 6.80 -9.31
N SER A 94 3.20 6.83 -10.53
CA SER A 94 3.57 5.63 -11.30
C SER A 94 5.07 5.28 -11.23
N ALA A 95 5.87 5.96 -10.41
CA ALA A 95 7.34 5.84 -10.42
C ALA A 95 7.85 4.42 -10.14
N VAL A 96 7.13 3.65 -9.31
CA VAL A 96 7.53 2.29 -8.88
C VAL A 96 6.64 1.19 -9.45
N LEU A 97 5.87 1.48 -10.51
CA LEU A 97 4.93 0.53 -11.13
C LEU A 97 5.62 -0.68 -11.77
N ASN A 98 6.83 -0.49 -12.29
CA ASN A 98 7.59 -1.53 -12.99
C ASN A 98 8.86 -1.98 -12.23
N VAL A 99 9.01 -1.55 -10.99
CA VAL A 99 10.18 -1.92 -10.17
C VAL A 99 10.02 -3.38 -9.74
N PRO A 100 11.02 -4.24 -9.95
CA PRO A 100 10.98 -5.61 -9.44
C PRO A 100 11.24 -5.66 -7.92
N ASN A 101 10.59 -6.59 -7.23
CA ASN A 101 10.85 -6.91 -5.84
C ASN A 101 12.16 -7.69 -5.64
N GLY A 102 12.45 -8.10 -4.41
CA GLY A 102 13.66 -8.84 -4.06
C GLY A 102 13.79 -10.22 -4.72
N GLU A 103 12.70 -10.77 -5.25
CA GLU A 103 12.70 -12.02 -6.04
C GLU A 103 12.87 -11.76 -7.55
N GLY A 104 12.94 -10.50 -7.99
CA GLY A 104 13.00 -10.13 -9.40
C GLY A 104 11.62 -10.08 -10.09
N HIS A 105 10.53 -10.24 -9.34
CA HIS A 105 9.16 -10.17 -9.87
C HIS A 105 8.68 -8.71 -9.90
N THR A 106 8.06 -8.29 -10.99
CA THR A 106 7.40 -6.97 -11.07
C THR A 106 5.97 -7.10 -10.56
N PRO A 107 5.25 -5.99 -10.30
CA PRO A 107 3.83 -6.05 -9.97
C PRO A 107 3.03 -6.83 -11.01
N LEU A 108 3.38 -6.73 -12.30
CA LEU A 108 2.74 -7.51 -13.35
C LEU A 108 3.00 -9.02 -13.23
N HIS A 109 4.24 -9.42 -12.93
CA HIS A 109 4.55 -10.84 -12.65
C HIS A 109 3.72 -11.38 -11.48
N VAL A 110 3.53 -10.58 -10.42
CA VAL A 110 2.70 -10.93 -9.26
C VAL A 110 1.22 -11.06 -9.65
N ALA A 111 0.69 -10.14 -10.48
CA ALA A 111 -0.70 -10.20 -10.96
C ALA A 111 -0.96 -11.49 -11.77
N CYS A 112 -0.05 -11.85 -12.67
CA CYS A 112 -0.14 -13.09 -13.45
C CYS A 112 -0.13 -14.34 -12.55
N ARG A 113 0.72 -14.35 -11.51
CA ARG A 113 0.79 -15.46 -10.55
C ARG A 113 -0.46 -15.57 -9.67
N ALA A 114 -1.11 -14.45 -9.40
CA ALA A 114 -2.34 -14.37 -8.61
C ALA A 114 -3.62 -14.64 -9.43
N ASP A 115 -3.48 -15.07 -10.70
CA ASP A 115 -4.58 -15.31 -11.64
C ASP A 115 -5.49 -14.08 -11.82
N LYS A 116 -4.88 -12.88 -11.79
CA LYS A 116 -5.55 -11.59 -11.96
C LYS A 116 -5.47 -11.13 -13.40
N THR A 117 -6.13 -11.85 -14.30
CA THR A 117 -6.17 -11.54 -15.74
C THR A 117 -6.70 -10.14 -16.02
N ASP A 118 -7.66 -9.65 -15.22
CA ASP A 118 -8.30 -8.33 -15.36
C ASP A 118 -7.36 -7.15 -15.15
N ILE A 119 -6.16 -7.38 -14.60
CA ILE A 119 -5.15 -6.36 -14.33
C ILE A 119 -4.17 -6.22 -15.50
N VAL A 120 -4.10 -7.22 -16.37
CA VAL A 120 -3.13 -7.34 -17.47
C VAL A 120 -3.67 -6.73 -18.78
N GLU A 121 -4.97 -6.44 -18.85
CA GLU A 121 -5.64 -5.72 -19.95
C GLU A 121 -5.70 -4.21 -19.73
#